data_AF-A0A261DAA0-F1
#
_entry.id   AF-A0A261DAA0-F1
#
_cell.length_a   1.000
_cell.length_b   1.000
_cell.length_c   1.000
_cell.angle_alpha   90.00
_cell.angle_beta   90.00
_cell.angle_gamma   90.00
#
_symmetry.space_group_name_H-M   'P 1'
#
loop_
_entity.id
_entity.type
_entity.pdbx_description
1 polymer ?
#
loop_
_entity_poly.entity_id
_entity_poly.type
_entity_poly.pdbx_seq_one_letter_code
_entity_poly.pdbx_strand_id
1 'polypeptide(L)' 'MQQSLMEQGRKRWQKHTNYGRRAKAENAIYRYKSIIGNKLKSRTFLNQKTESKVAANILNIMTKLGMPDTKKFA' A
#
# COMPACT_ATOMS: atom_id res chain seq x y z
N MET A 1 -22.90 -11.75 -20.94
CA MET A 1 -23.29 -12.74 -19.90
C MET A 1 -22.13 -13.65 -19.49
N GLN A 2 -21.39 -14.29 -20.41
CA GLN A 2 -20.21 -15.11 -20.03
C GLN A 2 -19.07 -14.29 -19.40
N GLN A 3 -18.78 -13.09 -19.92
CA GLN A 3 -17.72 -12.23 -19.40
C GLN A 3 -17.97 -11.77 -17.95
N SER A 4 -19.23 -11.50 -17.57
CA SER A 4 -19.58 -11.07 -16.21
C SER A 4 -19.42 -12.17 -15.16
N LEU A 5 -19.65 -13.44 -15.54
CA LEU A 5 -19.45 -14.59 -14.67
C LEU A 5 -17.96 -14.83 -14.41
N MET A 6 -17.13 -14.73 -15.46
CA MET A 6 -15.67 -14.83 -15.34
C MET A 6 -15.08 -13.70 -14.47
N GLU A 7 -15.57 -12.47 -14.64
CA GLU A 7 -15.14 -11.30 -13.85
C GLU A 7 -15.47 -11.46 -12.36
N GLN A 8 -16.67 -11.97 -12.03
CA GLN A 8 -17.07 -12.25 -10.66
C GLN A 8 -16.25 -13.40 -10.04
N GLY A 9 -15.99 -14.46 -10.81
CA GLY A 9 -15.12 -15.58 -10.39
C GLY A 9 -13.69 -15.12 -10.12
N ARG A 10 -13.13 -14.30 -11.00
CA ARG A 10 -11.80 -13.69 -10.86
C ARG A 10 -11.69 -12.84 -9.59
N LYS A 11 -12.65 -11.96 -9.33
CA LYS A 11 -12.66 -11.13 -8.11
C LYS A 11 -12.71 -11.98 -6.83
N ARG A 12 -13.54 -13.03 -6.82
CA ARG A 12 -13.59 -13.99 -5.69
C ARG A 12 -12.27 -14.71 -5.52
N TRP A 13 -11.69 -15.26 -6.59
CA TRP A 13 -10.40 -15.94 -6.55
C TRP A 13 -9.26 -15.02 -6.07
N GLN A 14 -9.19 -13.79 -6.58
CA GLN A 14 -8.22 -12.79 -6.13
C GLN A 14 -8.37 -12.47 -4.64
N LYS A 15 -9.60 -12.37 -4.15
CA LYS A 15 -9.87 -12.16 -2.72
C LYS A 15 -9.42 -13.37 -1.88
N HIS A 16 -9.73 -14.59 -2.30
CA HIS A 16 -9.34 -15.82 -1.60
C HIS A 16 -7.82 -16.02 -1.57
N THR A 17 -7.12 -15.67 -2.64
CA THR A 17 -5.66 -15.82 -2.74
C THR A 17 -4.88 -14.63 -2.18
N ASN A 18 -5.57 -13.59 -1.68
CA ASN A 18 -4.98 -12.31 -1.30
C ASN A 18 -4.08 -11.71 -2.41
N TYR A 19 -4.54 -11.90 -3.65
CA TYR A 19 -3.89 -11.42 -4.84
C TYR A 19 -3.74 -9.89 -4.77
N GLY A 20 -2.54 -9.40 -5.05
CA GLY A 20 -2.21 -7.97 -4.92
C GLY A 20 -1.55 -7.56 -3.60
N ARG A 21 -1.34 -8.46 -2.63
CA ARG A 21 -0.52 -8.17 -1.43
C ARG A 21 0.88 -7.68 -1.81
N ARG A 22 1.51 -8.33 -2.81
CA ARG A 22 2.82 -7.93 -3.34
C ARG A 22 2.78 -6.53 -3.95
N ALA A 23 1.82 -6.27 -4.85
CA ALA A 23 1.67 -4.96 -5.47
C ALA A 23 1.46 -3.83 -4.44
N LYS A 24 0.72 -4.09 -3.35
CA LYS A 24 0.57 -3.14 -2.24
C LYS A 24 1.89 -2.86 -1.53
N ALA A 25 2.70 -3.88 -1.27
CA ALA A 25 4.01 -3.73 -0.65
C ALA A 25 4.98 -2.97 -1.56
N GLU A 26 5.01 -3.30 -2.86
CA GLU A 26 5.83 -2.61 -3.86
C GLU A 26 5.45 -1.13 -3.96
N ASN A 27 4.14 -0.83 -3.99
CA ASN A 27 3.66 0.55 -4.00
C ASN A 27 4.04 1.30 -2.71
N ALA A 28 3.99 0.65 -1.55
CA ALA A 28 4.42 1.27 -0.29
C ALA A 28 5.91 1.65 -0.32
N ILE A 29 6.77 0.78 -0.87
CA ILE A 29 8.20 1.06 -1.04
C ILE A 29 8.44 2.16 -2.08
N TYR A 30 7.70 2.14 -3.19
CA TYR A 30 7.76 3.20 -4.19
C TYR A 30 7.43 4.57 -3.59
N ARG A 31 6.36 4.66 -2.80
CA ARG A 31 5.95 5.88 -2.11
C ARG A 31 6.99 6.33 -1.08
N TYR A 32 7.55 5.40 -0.32
CA TYR A 32 8.63 5.68 0.62
C TYR A 32 9.80 6.36 -0.10
N LYS A 33 10.28 5.75 -1.18
CA LYS A 33 11.40 6.25 -1.98
C LYS A 33 11.13 7.62 -2.61
N SER A 34 9.90 7.83 -3.07
CA SER A 34 9.51 9.05 -3.78
C SER A 34 9.28 10.24 -2.83
N ILE A 35 8.72 10.01 -1.64
CA ILE A 35 8.31 11.09 -0.72
C ILE A 35 9.37 11.34 0.37
N ILE A 36 9.91 10.27 0.96
CA ILE A 36 10.87 10.36 2.07
C ILE A 36 12.30 10.40 1.53
N GLY A 37 12.59 9.52 0.57
CA GLY A 37 13.88 9.43 -0.11
C GLY A 37 14.43 8.01 -0.19
N ASN A 38 15.50 7.87 -0.98
CA ASN A 38 16.12 6.57 -1.28
C ASN A 38 17.11 6.06 -0.23
N LYS A 39 17.39 6.83 0.83
CA LYS A 39 18.41 6.51 1.83
C LYS A 39 17.91 6.77 3.24
N LEU A 40 18.40 5.97 4.19
CA LEU A 40 18.24 6.22 5.61
C LEU A 40 19.35 7.16 6.09
N LYS A 41 19.00 8.12 6.94
CA LYS A 41 19.94 9.12 7.46
C LYS A 41 20.70 8.61 8.67
N SER A 42 20.08 7.74 9.47
CA SER A 42 20.72 7.20 10.66
C SER A 42 21.90 6.29 10.33
N ARG A 43 22.97 6.40 11.13
CA ARG A 43 24.17 5.55 11.07
C ARG A 43 24.04 4.23 11.84
N THR A 44 23.12 4.15 12.81
CA THR A 44 22.92 2.93 13.61
C THR A 44 21.66 2.19 13.17
N PHE A 45 21.73 0.85 13.17
CA PHE A 45 20.61 0.01 12.73
C PHE A 45 19.35 0.20 13.58
N LEU A 46 19.50 0.36 14.90
CA LEU A 46 18.37 0.60 15.79
C LEU A 46 17.61 1.88 15.41
N ASN A 47 18.35 2.96 15.16
CA ASN A 47 17.76 4.23 14.76
C ASN A 47 17.23 4.17 13.32
N GLN A 48 17.84 3.41 12.41
CA GLN A 48 17.31 3.14 11.06
C GLN A 48 15.95 2.41 11.10
N LYS A 49 15.79 1.46 12.02
CA LYS A 49 14.51 0.77 12.25
C LYS A 49 13.44 1.74 12.75
N THR A 50 13.80 2.62 13.69
CA THR A 50 12.90 3.66 14.19
C THR A 50 12.54 4.68 13.11
N GLU A 51 13.52 5.16 12.36
CA GLU A 51 13.35 6.07 11.21
C GLU A 51 12.38 5.48 10.18
N SER A 52 12.58 4.22 9.80
CA SER A 52 11.71 3.51 8.86
C SER A 52 10.28 3.39 9.37
N LYS A 53 10.09 3.09 10.67
CA LYS A 53 8.76 2.98 11.29
C LYS A 53 8.03 4.32 11.33
N VAL A 54 8.74 5.39 11.68
CA VAL A 54 8.17 6.76 11.70
C VAL A 54 7.78 7.19 10.30
N ALA A 55 8.65 6.99 9.31
CA ALA A 55 8.37 7.31 7.91
C ALA A 55 7.16 6.52 7.37
N ALA A 56 7.03 5.22 7.68
CA ALA A 56 5.85 4.44 7.32
C ALA A 56 4.56 5.01 7.96
N ASN A 57 4.62 5.46 9.21
CA ASN A 57 3.48 6.09 9.87
C ASN A 57 3.07 7.41 9.20
N ILE A 58 4.05 8.25 8.84
CA ILE A 58 3.80 9.50 8.09
C ILE A 58 3.10 9.19 6.76
N LEU A 59 3.60 8.21 6.00
CA LEU A 59 2.96 7.80 4.74
C LEU A 59 1.52 7.33 4.94
N ASN A 60 1.23 6.60 6.02
CA ASN A 60 -0.14 6.18 6.35
C ASN A 60 -1.04 7.38 6.68
N ILE A 61 -0.54 8.37 7.41
CA ILE A 61 -1.28 9.61 7.70
C ILE A 61 -1.57 10.38 6.41
N MET A 62 -0.56 10.59 5.55
CA MET A 62 -0.75 11.22 4.23
C MET A 62 -1.76 10.48 3.37
N THR A 63 -1.74 9.13 3.42
CA THR A 63 -2.72 8.30 2.72
C THR A 63 -4.13 8.60 3.20
N LYS A 64 -4.36 8.65 4.51
CA LYS A 64 -5.67 8.92 5.09
C LYS A 64 -6.17 10.33 4.74
N LEU A 65 -5.29 11.32 4.77
CA LEU A 65 -5.65 12.71 4.47
C LEU A 65 -5.93 12.94 2.98
N GLY A 66 -5.21 12.26 2.09
CA GLY A 66 -5.37 12.41 0.64
C GLY A 66 -6.37 11.46 -0.01
N MET A 67 -6.98 10.53 0.75
CA MET A 67 -7.92 9.57 0.18
C MET A 67 -9.30 10.23 0.03
N PRO A 68 -9.88 10.28 -1.19
CA PRO A 68 -11.25 10.73 -1.33
C PRO A 68 -12.20 9.72 -0.65
N ASP A 69 -13.23 10.23 0.03
CA ASP A 69 -14.30 9.41 0.60
C ASP A 69 -15.15 8.81 -0.52
N THR A 70 -14.71 7.67 -1.06
CA THR A 70 -15.50 6.92 -2.04
C THR A 70 -16.60 6.13 -1.33
N LYS A 71 -17.83 6.66 -1.37
CA LYS A 71 -19.02 5.90 -0.99
C LYS A 71 -19.44 4.99 -2.15
N LYS A 72 -19.61 3.70 -1.89
CA LYS A 72 -20.29 2.82 -2.84
C LYS A 72 -21.78 3.03 -2.67
N PHE A 73 -22.42 3.59 -3.68
CA PHE A 73 -23.87 3.54 -3.79
C PHE A 73 -24.27 2.08 -4.02
N ALA A 74 -25.20 1.60 -3.19
CA ALA A 74 -25.79 0.26 -3.30
C ALA A 74 -26.93 0.27 -4.31
#